data_AF-A0A378IW45-F1
#
_entry.id   AF-A0A378IW45-F1
#
_cell.length_a   1.000
_cell.length_b   1.000
_cell.length_c   1.000
_cell.angle_alpha   90.00
_cell.angle_beta   90.00
_cell.angle_gamma   90.00
#
_symmetry.space_group_name_H-M   'P 1'
#
loop_
_entity.id
_entity.type
_entity.pdbx_description
1 polymer ?
#
loop_
_entity_poly.entity_id
_entity_poly.type
_entity_poly.pdbx_seq_one_letter_code
_entity_poly.pdbx_strand_id
1 'polypeptide(L)'
;MSKTKPCDQGNNNVTRIEGDRVFKSTKGLGLERSYSVQVKQWNEFYKDTEYATACVTEKGELSLPYISGSYPNDRQRLACLKDMLRQGYVMTDCRDKRNFITHHGKTYPVDFGQIYHSSEQFYSINKGFHERVITTLTLKVKAESEKSGSAEKYKSLEQHIEELRIYKEKKLTATDPLTEDKVKKIDGFIVDTEKRVAAFKDGQEDAFDDYIETNRDAIKVLNENRVTGAIWKSILLVLCTGIVPGLVGGAIQAIATRGNSFLFFNNQTRSGWMAGNIQADVAALTA
;
A
#
# COMPACT_ATOMS: atom_id res chain seq x y z
N MET A 1 40.67 7.29 -3.28
CA MET A 1 40.03 7.72 -2.01
C MET A 1 38.86 8.64 -2.36
N SER A 2 37.63 8.11 -2.31
CA SER A 2 36.41 8.87 -2.57
C SER A 2 36.15 9.79 -1.37
N LYS A 3 36.09 11.11 -1.60
CA LYS A 3 35.74 12.10 -0.56
C LYS A 3 34.24 12.02 -0.29
N THR A 4 33.85 11.32 0.77
CA THR A 4 32.50 11.34 1.32
C THR A 4 32.18 12.73 1.86
N LYS A 5 31.09 13.34 1.37
CA LYS A 5 30.58 14.61 1.92
C LYS A 5 29.73 14.30 3.16
N PRO A 6 30.06 14.82 4.35
CA PRO A 6 29.14 14.75 5.48
C PRO A 6 27.83 15.47 5.11
N CYS A 7 26.70 14.91 5.53
CA CYS A 7 25.41 15.57 5.44
C CYS A 7 24.82 15.67 6.85
N ASP A 8 24.49 16.89 7.27
CA ASP A 8 23.77 17.08 8.53
C ASP A 8 22.31 16.61 8.32
N GLN A 9 22.05 15.33 8.60
CA GLN A 9 20.70 14.83 8.81
C GLN A 9 20.43 14.77 10.31
N GLY A 10 19.59 15.70 10.79
CA GLY A 10 19.15 15.78 12.18
C GLY A 10 19.94 16.77 13.04
N ASN A 11 19.33 17.21 14.15
CA ASN A 11 19.92 18.22 15.04
C ASN A 11 20.98 17.63 16.00
N ASN A 12 20.95 16.32 16.26
CA ASN A 12 21.70 15.70 17.37
C ASN A 12 22.85 14.78 16.94
N ASN A 13 22.93 14.41 15.66
CA ASN A 13 23.92 13.49 15.13
C ASN A 13 24.68 14.12 13.95
N VAL A 14 25.94 13.71 13.78
CA VAL A 14 26.66 13.85 12.52
C VAL A 14 26.38 12.58 11.72
N THR A 15 25.89 12.75 10.49
CA THR A 15 25.55 11.63 9.61
C THR A 15 26.46 11.60 8.40
N ARG A 16 26.93 10.41 8.05
CA ARG A 16 27.71 10.17 6.83
C ARG A 16 27.27 8.87 6.17
N ILE A 17 27.33 8.83 4.85
CA ILE A 17 27.02 7.64 4.06
C ILE A 17 28.32 7.12 3.49
N GLU A 18 28.62 5.85 3.72
CA GLU A 18 29.80 5.17 3.19
C GLU A 18 29.37 3.81 2.63
N GLY A 19 29.50 3.65 1.31
CA GLY A 19 29.05 2.45 0.62
C GLY A 19 27.55 2.22 0.80
N ASP A 20 27.20 1.04 1.28
CA ASP A 20 25.86 0.55 1.57
C ASP A 20 25.40 0.85 3.00
N ARG A 21 26.07 1.78 3.71
CA ARG A 21 25.77 2.06 5.12
C ARG A 21 25.68 3.55 5.44
N VAL A 22 24.84 3.86 6.41
CA VAL A 22 24.72 5.15 7.08
C VAL A 22 25.37 5.04 8.44
N PHE A 23 26.20 6.02 8.78
CA PHE A 23 26.85 6.11 10.08
C PHE A 23 26.40 7.38 10.79
N LYS A 24 26.00 7.23 12.05
CA LYS A 24 25.60 8.32 12.95
C LYS A 24 26.54 8.38 14.14
N SER A 25 27.03 9.57 14.42
CA SER A 25 27.90 9.86 15.57
C SER A 25 27.27 10.98 16.39
N THR A 26 27.23 10.82 17.71
CA THR A 26 26.52 11.75 18.59
C THR A 26 27.22 13.11 18.64
N LYS A 27 26.44 14.20 18.59
CA LYS A 27 26.94 15.56 18.89
C LYS A 27 26.95 15.84 20.40
N GLY A 28 26.62 14.86 21.25
CA GLY A 28 26.65 14.98 22.72
C GLY A 28 25.42 15.65 23.35
N LEU A 29 24.39 15.96 22.56
CA LEU A 29 23.17 16.65 23.01
C LEU A 29 21.95 15.96 22.37
N GLY A 30 21.08 15.32 23.17
CA GLY A 30 19.84 14.74 22.66
C GLY A 30 19.08 13.85 23.65
N LEU A 31 17.76 13.78 23.47
CA LEU A 31 16.84 12.85 24.17
C LEU A 31 16.72 11.49 23.44
N GLU A 32 17.73 11.13 22.64
CA GLU A 32 17.72 9.90 21.86
C GLU A 32 18.08 8.68 22.71
N ARG A 33 17.56 7.52 22.31
CA ARG A 33 17.92 6.24 22.94
C ARG A 33 19.40 5.91 22.66
N SER A 34 20.02 5.12 23.53
CA SER A 34 21.41 4.67 23.29
C SER A 34 21.51 3.90 21.97
N TYR A 35 22.64 4.01 21.28
CA TYR A 35 22.84 3.30 20.01
C TYR A 35 22.69 1.78 20.13
N SER A 36 23.07 1.18 21.27
CA SER A 36 22.83 -0.24 21.54
C SER A 36 21.34 -0.61 21.48
N VAL A 37 20.48 0.26 22.01
CA VAL A 37 19.03 0.07 22.01
C VAL A 37 18.46 0.33 20.62
N GLN A 38 18.93 1.37 19.92
CA GLN A 38 18.52 1.63 18.53
C GLN A 38 18.84 0.45 17.62
N VAL A 39 20.05 -0.13 17.74
CA VAL A 39 20.47 -1.34 17.00
C VAL A 39 19.55 -2.52 17.29
N LYS A 40 19.24 -2.77 18.57
CA LYS A 40 18.33 -3.86 18.95
C LYS A 40 16.97 -3.68 18.28
N GLN A 41 16.37 -2.50 18.41
CA GLN A 41 15.05 -2.22 17.86
C GLN A 41 15.04 -2.29 16.32
N TRP A 42 16.10 -1.78 15.66
CA TRP A 42 16.26 -1.87 14.21
C TRP A 42 16.30 -3.31 13.72
N ASN A 43 17.18 -4.14 14.29
CA ASN A 43 17.38 -5.51 13.83
C ASN A 43 16.15 -6.40 14.15
N GLU A 44 15.44 -6.12 15.24
CA GLU A 44 14.19 -6.81 15.56
C GLU A 44 13.06 -6.41 14.60
N PHE A 45 12.92 -5.10 14.28
CA PHE A 45 11.92 -4.62 13.32
C PHE A 45 12.16 -5.17 11.90
N TYR A 46 13.43 -5.22 11.48
CA TYR A 46 13.83 -5.70 10.16
C TYR A 46 14.16 -7.18 10.12
N LYS A 47 13.79 -7.94 11.15
CA LYS A 47 14.10 -9.37 11.24
C LYS A 47 13.71 -10.10 9.94
N ASP A 48 14.56 -11.02 9.52
CA ASP A 48 14.40 -11.83 8.31
C ASP A 48 14.47 -11.02 6.99
N THR A 49 14.99 -9.79 7.03
CA THR A 49 15.31 -8.98 5.85
C THR A 49 16.80 -8.65 5.75
N GLU A 50 17.26 -8.22 4.57
CA GLU A 50 18.63 -7.75 4.35
C GLU A 50 19.01 -6.52 5.20
N TYR A 51 18.01 -5.81 5.74
CA TYR A 51 18.22 -4.63 6.57
C TYR A 51 18.51 -4.94 8.04
N ALA A 52 18.40 -6.18 8.51
CA ALA A 52 18.70 -6.56 9.91
C ALA A 52 20.20 -6.65 10.24
N THR A 53 20.99 -5.68 9.80
CA THR A 53 22.46 -5.66 9.95
C THR A 53 22.98 -4.41 10.65
N ALA A 54 22.13 -3.71 11.42
CA ALA A 54 22.58 -2.57 12.22
C ALA A 54 23.56 -3.00 13.31
N CYS A 55 24.55 -2.16 13.60
CA CYS A 55 25.54 -2.41 14.64
C CYS A 55 26.11 -1.11 15.23
N VAL A 56 26.73 -1.22 16.39
CA VAL A 56 27.60 -0.15 16.93
C VAL A 56 29.03 -0.52 16.56
N THR A 57 29.73 0.39 15.89
CA THR A 57 31.13 0.20 15.49
C THR A 57 32.07 0.25 16.69
N GLU A 58 33.32 -0.21 16.51
CA GLU A 58 34.37 -0.09 17.55
C GLU A 58 34.63 1.36 17.97
N LYS A 59 34.33 2.33 17.09
CA LYS A 59 34.46 3.77 17.35
C LYS A 59 33.26 4.37 18.09
N GLY A 60 32.28 3.56 18.46
CA GLY A 60 31.05 4.00 19.14
C GLY A 60 30.03 4.68 18.23
N GLU A 61 30.17 4.57 16.91
CA GLU A 61 29.22 5.11 15.93
C GLU A 61 28.12 4.09 15.66
N LEU A 62 26.88 4.57 15.49
CA LEU A 62 25.77 3.75 15.02
C LEU A 62 25.92 3.55 13.52
N SER A 63 25.93 2.29 13.07
CA SER A 63 26.01 1.93 11.67
C SER A 63 24.73 1.19 11.25
N LEU A 64 24.03 1.74 10.27
CA LEU A 64 22.76 1.25 9.74
C LEU A 64 22.92 0.90 8.25
N PRO A 65 22.23 -0.13 7.73
CA PRO A 65 22.13 -0.32 6.29
C PRO A 65 21.48 0.91 5.61
N TYR A 66 22.03 1.31 4.46
CA TYR A 66 21.51 2.41 3.66
C TYR A 66 20.34 1.94 2.80
N ILE A 67 19.17 2.55 3.01
CA ILE A 67 18.00 2.34 2.16
C ILE A 67 17.93 3.50 1.18
N SER A 68 18.13 3.22 -0.12
CA SER A 68 18.04 4.23 -1.17
C SER A 68 16.57 4.53 -1.48
N GLY A 69 16.17 5.80 -1.51
CA GLY A 69 14.80 6.11 -1.88
C GLY A 69 14.45 7.58 -1.73
N SER A 70 13.15 7.85 -1.87
CA SER A 70 12.58 9.20 -1.69
C SER A 70 11.85 9.30 -0.36
N TYR A 71 11.69 10.52 0.16
CA TYR A 71 10.79 10.73 1.29
C TYR A 71 9.34 10.38 0.91
N PRO A 72 8.55 9.76 1.80
CA PRO A 72 7.20 9.34 1.49
C PRO A 72 6.25 10.53 1.34
N ASN A 73 5.21 10.34 0.53
CA ASN A 73 4.01 11.19 0.59
C ASN A 73 3.18 10.88 1.87
N ASP A 74 2.10 11.62 2.11
CA ASP A 74 1.31 11.45 3.34
C ASP A 74 0.56 10.10 3.41
N ARG A 75 0.18 9.52 2.26
CA ARG A 75 -0.45 8.19 2.20
C ARG A 75 0.54 7.08 2.52
N GLN A 76 1.71 7.11 1.89
CA GLN A 76 2.81 6.17 2.12
C GLN A 76 3.26 6.19 3.59
N ARG A 77 3.39 7.39 4.16
CA ARG A 77 3.71 7.54 5.59
C ARG A 77 2.60 7.01 6.48
N LEU A 78 1.33 7.28 6.16
CA LEU A 78 0.19 6.74 6.92
C LEU A 78 0.21 5.20 6.93
N ALA A 79 0.46 4.57 5.78
CA ALA A 79 0.59 3.13 5.66
C ALA A 79 1.68 2.58 6.60
N CYS A 80 2.87 3.18 6.53
CA CYS A 80 4.02 2.81 7.36
C CYS A 80 3.71 2.95 8.87
N LEU A 81 3.06 4.03 9.30
CA LEU A 81 2.74 4.24 10.71
C LEU A 81 1.72 3.22 11.24
N LYS A 82 0.74 2.84 10.41
CA LYS A 82 -0.23 1.79 10.75
C LYS A 82 0.46 0.43 10.84
N ASP A 83 1.36 0.14 9.92
CA ASP A 83 2.14 -1.09 9.91
C ASP A 83 3.03 -1.21 11.15
N MET A 84 3.78 -0.15 11.49
CA MET A 84 4.55 -0.08 12.74
C MET A 84 3.67 -0.38 13.96
N LEU A 85 2.50 0.25 14.05
CA LEU A 85 1.58 0.04 15.18
C LEU A 85 1.07 -1.41 15.25
N ARG A 86 0.78 -2.05 14.10
CA ARG A 86 0.37 -3.46 14.02
C ARG A 86 1.48 -4.39 14.50
N GLN A 87 2.72 -4.07 14.18
CA GLN A 87 3.90 -4.81 14.64
C GLN A 87 4.29 -4.50 16.10
N GLY A 88 3.51 -3.68 16.80
CA GLY A 88 3.78 -3.33 18.19
C GLY A 88 4.85 -2.26 18.37
N TYR A 89 5.09 -1.43 17.35
CA TYR A 89 6.05 -0.31 17.39
C TYR A 89 5.38 1.05 17.30
N VAL A 90 5.92 2.03 18.03
CA VAL A 90 5.52 3.44 17.96
C VAL A 90 6.75 4.33 17.82
N MET A 91 6.62 5.45 17.11
CA MET A 91 7.68 6.44 16.89
C MET A 91 7.20 7.82 17.35
N THR A 92 7.92 8.49 18.25
CA THR A 92 7.49 9.80 18.78
C THR A 92 7.73 10.96 17.84
N ASP A 93 8.70 10.85 16.94
CA ASP A 93 9.04 11.85 15.93
C ASP A 93 8.47 11.51 14.55
N CYS A 94 7.42 10.67 14.48
CA CYS A 94 6.75 10.23 13.25
C CYS A 94 6.14 11.36 12.37
N ARG A 95 6.11 12.59 12.86
CA ARG A 95 5.70 13.77 12.08
C ARG A 95 6.75 14.21 11.07
N ASP A 96 8.01 13.86 11.27
CA ASP A 96 9.07 14.20 10.34
C ASP A 96 9.12 13.16 9.20
N LYS A 97 8.94 13.61 7.96
CA LYS A 97 9.03 12.74 6.79
C LYS A 97 10.44 12.21 6.57
N ARG A 98 11.46 12.87 7.12
CA ARG A 98 12.86 12.45 7.00
C ARG A 98 13.19 11.17 7.75
N ASN A 99 12.33 10.77 8.69
CA ASN A 99 12.46 9.52 9.44
C ASN A 99 11.96 8.31 8.65
N PHE A 100 11.56 8.50 7.40
CA PHE A 100 11.03 7.46 6.53
C PHE A 100 11.62 7.55 5.13
N ILE A 101 11.81 6.41 4.49
CA ILE A 101 12.24 6.32 3.09
C ILE A 101 11.31 5.35 2.35
N THR A 102 10.85 5.77 1.18
CA THR A 102 10.13 4.90 0.24
C THR A 102 11.12 4.31 -0.76
N HIS A 103 11.20 2.98 -0.81
CA HIS A 103 12.01 2.22 -1.73
C HIS A 103 11.18 1.07 -2.33
N HIS A 104 11.19 0.94 -3.66
CA HIS A 104 10.41 -0.06 -4.41
C HIS A 104 8.93 -0.19 -3.97
N GLY A 105 8.26 0.95 -3.74
CA GLY A 105 6.84 0.98 -3.37
C GLY A 105 6.55 0.70 -1.90
N LYS A 106 7.54 0.31 -1.09
CA LYS A 106 7.40 0.15 0.37
C LYS A 106 8.05 1.31 1.11
N THR A 107 7.41 1.76 2.19
CA THR A 107 7.92 2.82 3.06
C THR A 107 8.52 2.21 4.32
N TYR A 108 9.71 2.66 4.68
CA TYR A 108 10.55 2.12 5.74
C TYR A 108 10.84 3.18 6.79
N PRO A 109 10.66 2.93 8.10
CA PRO A 109 11.21 3.81 9.13
C PRO A 109 12.74 3.69 9.15
N VAL A 110 13.44 4.81 9.10
CA VAL A 110 14.92 4.85 9.03
C VAL A 110 15.58 5.58 10.21
N ASP A 111 14.78 6.09 11.15
CA ASP A 111 15.29 6.65 12.41
C ASP A 111 14.70 5.91 13.61
N PHE A 112 15.57 5.23 14.37
CA PHE A 112 15.20 4.45 15.55
C PHE A 112 15.56 5.18 16.85
N GLY A 113 15.95 6.46 16.77
CA GLY A 113 16.30 7.30 17.92
C GLY A 113 15.18 7.43 18.96
N GLN A 114 13.92 7.34 18.53
CA GLN A 114 12.75 7.43 19.41
C GLN A 114 11.63 6.43 19.07
N ILE A 115 12.03 5.20 18.71
CA ILE A 115 11.11 4.08 18.52
C ILE A 115 10.99 3.25 19.81
N TYR A 116 9.78 2.81 20.12
CA TYR A 116 9.47 1.96 21.27
C TYR A 116 8.63 0.74 20.85
N HIS A 117 9.01 -0.44 21.31
CA HIS A 117 8.25 -1.68 21.13
C HIS A 117 7.24 -1.90 22.28
N SER A 118 6.16 -2.63 22.01
CA SER A 118 5.04 -2.91 22.93
C SER A 118 5.45 -3.53 24.27
N SER A 119 6.60 -4.20 24.31
CA SER A 119 7.19 -4.76 25.51
C SER A 119 7.92 -3.74 26.40
N GLU A 120 8.05 -2.48 25.96
CA GLU A 120 8.82 -1.45 26.64
C GLU A 120 7.92 -0.48 27.42
N GLN A 121 8.38 -0.03 28.59
CA GLN A 121 7.62 0.85 29.48
C GLN A 121 7.11 2.13 28.80
N PHE A 122 7.90 2.70 27.89
CA PHE A 122 7.57 3.95 27.21
C PHE A 122 6.60 3.79 26.03
N TYR A 123 6.23 2.56 25.65
CA TYR A 123 5.30 2.33 24.54
C TYR A 123 3.92 2.92 24.81
N SER A 124 3.31 2.59 25.96
CA SER A 124 1.95 3.03 26.30
C SER A 124 1.84 4.56 26.40
N ILE A 125 2.90 5.20 26.91
CA ILE A 125 3.02 6.66 27.01
C ILE A 125 3.02 7.31 25.62
N ASN A 126 3.72 6.72 24.66
CA ASN A 126 3.93 7.30 23.34
C ASN A 126 2.90 6.85 22.28
N LYS A 127 2.21 5.74 22.53
CA LYS A 127 1.18 5.20 21.64
C LYS A 127 0.08 6.22 21.33
N GLY A 128 -0.42 6.93 22.34
CA GLY A 128 -1.44 7.96 22.12
C GLY A 128 -0.98 9.14 21.26
N PHE A 129 0.33 9.45 21.23
CA PHE A 129 0.87 10.43 20.29
C PHE A 129 0.89 9.87 18.85
N HIS A 130 1.40 8.65 18.67
CA HIS A 130 1.46 7.96 17.38
C HIS A 130 0.07 7.81 16.75
N GLU A 131 -0.92 7.38 17.53
CA GLU A 131 -2.32 7.24 17.09
C GLU A 131 -2.97 8.57 16.70
N ARG A 132 -2.63 9.67 17.39
CA ARG A 132 -3.08 11.01 16.99
C ARG A 132 -2.51 11.42 15.64
N VAL A 133 -1.24 11.14 15.38
CA VAL A 133 -0.61 11.41 14.07
C VAL A 133 -1.25 10.57 12.96
N ILE A 134 -1.53 9.28 13.22
CA ILE A 134 -2.28 8.42 12.31
C ILE A 134 -3.67 9.01 12.00
N THR A 135 -4.39 9.46 13.03
CA THR A 135 -5.72 10.06 12.87
C THR A 135 -5.66 11.31 12.00
N THR A 136 -4.72 12.24 12.29
CA THR A 136 -4.55 13.46 11.49
C THR A 136 -4.18 13.16 10.04
N LEU A 137 -3.25 12.22 9.80
CA LEU A 137 -2.87 11.82 8.45
C LEU A 137 -4.00 11.14 7.70
N THR A 138 -4.81 10.32 8.38
CA THR A 138 -5.99 9.68 7.79
C THR A 138 -6.97 10.73 7.27
N LEU A 139 -7.26 11.76 8.07
CA LEU A 139 -8.14 12.86 7.66
C LEU A 139 -7.56 13.63 6.46
N LYS A 140 -6.24 13.87 6.46
CA LYS A 140 -5.57 14.58 5.37
C LYS A 140 -5.60 13.79 4.06
N VAL A 141 -5.26 12.49 4.12
CA VAL A 141 -5.28 11.59 2.96
C VAL A 141 -6.70 11.44 2.40
N LYS A 142 -7.73 11.38 3.27
CA LYS A 142 -9.14 11.38 2.84
C LYS A 142 -9.49 12.67 2.10
N ALA A 143 -9.18 13.84 2.67
CA ALA A 143 -9.45 15.13 2.03
C ALA A 143 -8.71 15.32 0.69
N GLU A 144 -7.47 14.83 0.58
CA GLU A 144 -6.73 14.85 -0.69
C GLU A 144 -7.34 13.91 -1.74
N SER A 145 -7.82 12.74 -1.32
CA SER A 145 -8.50 11.78 -2.19
C SER A 145 -9.86 12.31 -2.67
N GLU A 146 -10.52 13.12 -1.87
CA GLU A 146 -11.77 13.80 -2.24
C GLU A 146 -11.55 14.92 -3.26
N LYS A 147 -10.40 15.60 -3.22
CA LYS A 147 -10.06 16.71 -4.11
C LYS A 147 -9.49 16.30 -5.48
N SER A 148 -8.90 15.11 -5.60
CA SER A 148 -8.08 14.73 -6.78
C SER A 148 -8.81 13.97 -7.90
N GLY A 149 -10.15 14.04 -7.97
CA GLY A 149 -10.93 13.27 -8.96
C GLY A 149 -11.04 11.77 -8.65
N SER A 150 -10.36 11.29 -7.60
CA SER A 150 -10.59 9.94 -7.06
C SER A 150 -11.95 9.78 -6.40
N ALA A 151 -12.59 10.85 -5.91
CA ALA A 151 -13.98 10.80 -5.43
C ALA A 151 -14.95 10.30 -6.51
N GLU A 152 -14.82 10.79 -7.74
CA GLU A 152 -15.66 10.35 -8.87
C GLU A 152 -15.39 8.90 -9.24
N LYS A 153 -14.13 8.45 -9.16
CA LYS A 153 -13.74 7.06 -9.40
C LYS A 153 -14.28 6.11 -8.33
N TYR A 154 -14.21 6.48 -7.05
CA TYR A 154 -14.83 5.70 -5.98
C TYR A 154 -16.35 5.66 -6.10
N LYS A 155 -16.98 6.78 -6.48
CA LYS A 155 -18.42 6.81 -6.73
C LYS A 155 -18.80 5.90 -7.91
N SER A 156 -18.04 5.90 -8.99
CA SER A 156 -18.23 4.98 -10.12
C SER A 156 -18.04 3.51 -9.71
N LEU A 157 -17.04 3.22 -8.87
CA LEU A 157 -16.83 1.88 -8.33
C LEU A 157 -18.02 1.42 -7.46
N GLU A 158 -18.48 2.27 -6.55
CA GLU A 158 -19.65 2.03 -5.69
C GLU A 158 -20.92 1.82 -6.53
N GLN A 159 -21.09 2.56 -7.62
CA GLN A 159 -22.19 2.37 -8.58
C GLN A 159 -22.15 0.98 -9.23
N HIS A 160 -21.00 0.52 -9.72
CA HIS A 160 -20.91 -0.81 -10.33
C HIS A 160 -21.11 -1.95 -9.30
N ILE A 161 -20.65 -1.77 -8.07
CA ILE A 161 -20.92 -2.73 -6.98
C ILE A 161 -22.44 -2.79 -6.71
N GLU A 162 -23.12 -1.66 -6.70
CA GLU A 162 -24.57 -1.60 -6.51
C GLU A 162 -25.34 -2.19 -7.70
N GLU A 163 -24.90 -1.96 -8.93
CA GLU A 163 -25.46 -2.63 -10.12
C GLU A 163 -25.39 -4.16 -10.01
N LEU A 164 -24.28 -4.69 -9.48
CA LEU A 164 -24.12 -6.13 -9.25
C LEU A 164 -25.08 -6.64 -8.17
N ARG A 165 -25.25 -5.88 -7.08
CA ARG A 165 -26.18 -6.18 -5.98
C ARG A 165 -27.63 -6.22 -6.48
N ILE A 166 -28.05 -5.20 -7.24
CA ILE A 166 -29.38 -5.11 -7.85
C ILE A 166 -29.62 -6.28 -8.83
N TYR A 167 -28.62 -6.63 -9.65
CA TYR A 167 -28.74 -7.76 -10.57
C TYR A 167 -29.00 -9.06 -9.79
N LYS A 168 -28.18 -9.31 -8.76
CA LYS A 168 -28.31 -10.48 -7.90
C LYS A 168 -29.73 -10.58 -7.32
N GLU A 169 -30.23 -9.51 -6.70
CA GLU A 169 -31.56 -9.47 -6.08
C GLU A 169 -32.71 -9.67 -7.07
N LYS A 170 -32.60 -9.10 -8.28
CA LYS A 170 -33.69 -9.14 -9.28
C LYS A 170 -33.70 -10.41 -10.13
N LYS A 171 -32.55 -11.07 -10.31
CA LYS A 171 -32.37 -12.14 -11.31
C LYS A 171 -31.91 -13.47 -10.74
N LEU A 172 -31.39 -13.50 -9.52
CA LEU A 172 -30.98 -14.72 -8.85
C LEU A 172 -31.88 -14.95 -7.64
N THR A 173 -32.91 -15.76 -7.83
CA THR A 173 -33.75 -16.26 -6.73
C THR A 173 -33.14 -17.57 -6.28
N ALA A 174 -32.65 -17.67 -5.04
CA ALA A 174 -32.02 -18.89 -4.51
C ALA A 174 -33.07 -19.99 -4.31
N THR A 175 -33.45 -20.65 -5.40
CA THR A 175 -34.46 -21.71 -5.43
C THR A 175 -33.86 -23.11 -5.51
N ASP A 176 -32.58 -23.21 -5.88
CA ASP A 176 -31.84 -24.46 -6.01
C ASP A 176 -30.38 -24.32 -5.52
N PRO A 177 -29.71 -25.42 -5.13
CA PRO A 177 -28.37 -25.37 -4.56
C PRO A 177 -27.29 -24.76 -5.47
N LEU A 178 -27.43 -24.87 -6.80
CA LEU A 178 -26.48 -24.29 -7.75
C LEU A 178 -26.65 -22.77 -7.79
N THR A 179 -27.89 -22.28 -7.77
CA THR A 179 -28.16 -20.84 -7.69
C THR A 179 -27.74 -20.26 -6.34
N GLU A 180 -27.89 -21.00 -5.24
CA GLU A 180 -27.43 -20.58 -3.92
C GLU A 180 -25.89 -20.42 -3.85
N ASP A 181 -25.13 -21.36 -4.42
CA ASP A 181 -23.67 -21.27 -4.50
C ASP A 181 -23.21 -20.04 -5.33
N LYS A 182 -23.90 -19.76 -6.44
CA LYS A 182 -23.62 -18.56 -7.25
C LYS A 182 -23.88 -17.28 -6.48
N VAL A 183 -25.00 -17.20 -5.76
CA VAL A 183 -25.34 -16.04 -4.92
C VAL A 183 -24.26 -15.83 -3.85
N LYS A 184 -23.83 -16.89 -3.14
CA LYS A 184 -22.76 -16.81 -2.14
C LYS A 184 -21.44 -16.30 -2.70
N LYS A 185 -21.05 -16.76 -3.90
CA LYS A 185 -19.81 -16.31 -4.56
C LYS A 185 -19.88 -14.84 -4.99
N ILE A 186 -21.02 -14.39 -5.51
CA ILE A 186 -21.23 -12.98 -5.85
C ILE A 186 -21.21 -12.10 -4.59
N ASP A 187 -21.83 -12.54 -3.51
CA ASP A 187 -21.80 -11.82 -2.24
C ASP A 187 -20.39 -11.75 -1.64
N GLY A 188 -19.64 -12.86 -1.70
CA GLY A 188 -18.23 -12.88 -1.31
C GLY A 188 -17.40 -11.87 -2.10
N PHE A 189 -17.60 -11.77 -3.41
CA PHE A 189 -16.92 -10.81 -4.27
C PHE A 189 -17.25 -9.36 -3.89
N ILE A 190 -18.53 -9.04 -3.68
CA ILE A 190 -18.97 -7.70 -3.30
C ILE A 190 -18.33 -7.29 -1.97
N VAL A 191 -18.45 -8.14 -0.95
CA VAL A 191 -17.93 -7.87 0.40
C VAL A 191 -16.41 -7.71 0.41
N ASP A 192 -15.68 -8.57 -0.30
CA ASP A 192 -14.22 -8.46 -0.42
C ASP A 192 -13.80 -7.17 -1.13
N THR A 193 -14.46 -6.82 -2.23
CA THR A 193 -14.19 -5.59 -2.98
C THR A 193 -14.40 -4.35 -2.10
N GLU A 194 -15.55 -4.25 -1.43
CA GLU A 194 -15.87 -3.12 -0.53
C GLU A 194 -14.86 -3.00 0.61
N LYS A 195 -14.50 -4.12 1.23
CA LYS A 195 -13.50 -4.16 2.32
C LYS A 195 -12.14 -3.67 1.86
N ARG A 196 -11.67 -4.10 0.68
CA ARG A 196 -10.36 -3.69 0.13
C ARG A 196 -10.37 -2.23 -0.30
N VAL A 197 -11.46 -1.74 -0.88
CA VAL A 197 -11.65 -0.31 -1.15
C VAL A 197 -11.58 0.52 0.13
N ALA A 198 -12.25 0.09 1.20
CA ALA A 198 -12.21 0.77 2.49
C ALA A 198 -10.78 0.79 3.07
N ALA A 199 -10.09 -0.36 3.06
CA ALA A 199 -8.70 -0.45 3.51
C ALA A 199 -7.77 0.47 2.71
N PHE A 200 -7.94 0.52 1.38
CA PHE A 200 -7.15 1.39 0.50
C PHE A 200 -7.45 2.89 0.71
N LYS A 201 -8.72 3.25 0.91
CA LYS A 201 -9.13 4.61 1.32
C LYS A 201 -8.50 5.02 2.66
N ASP A 202 -8.31 4.05 3.55
CA ASP A 202 -7.63 4.23 4.83
C ASP A 202 -6.09 4.17 4.70
N GLY A 203 -5.53 4.11 3.48
CA GLY A 203 -4.10 4.20 3.21
C GLY A 203 -3.35 2.87 3.29
N GLN A 204 -4.04 1.73 3.26
CA GLN A 204 -3.40 0.42 3.14
C GLN A 204 -3.09 0.14 1.66
N GLU A 205 -1.83 0.35 1.23
CA GLU A 205 -1.44 0.26 -0.19
C GLU A 205 -1.46 -1.17 -0.77
N ASP A 206 -1.24 -2.18 0.08
CA ASP A 206 -1.29 -3.62 -0.23
C ASP A 206 -2.71 -4.21 -0.17
N ALA A 207 -3.74 -3.38 0.03
CA ALA A 207 -5.12 -3.86 0.22
C ALA A 207 -5.66 -4.68 -0.97
N PHE A 208 -5.07 -4.54 -2.16
CA PHE A 208 -5.48 -5.26 -3.36
C PHE A 208 -4.50 -6.35 -3.79
N ASP A 209 -3.50 -6.67 -2.96
CA ASP A 209 -2.61 -7.80 -3.21
C ASP A 209 -3.43 -9.09 -3.28
N ASP A 210 -3.10 -9.93 -4.26
CA ASP A 210 -3.79 -11.18 -4.59
C ASP A 210 -5.30 -11.07 -4.83
N TYR A 211 -5.81 -9.86 -5.14
CA TYR A 211 -7.25 -9.61 -5.31
C TYR A 211 -7.89 -10.52 -6.39
N ILE A 212 -7.23 -10.67 -7.53
CA ILE A 212 -7.70 -11.53 -8.64
C ILE A 212 -7.68 -13.01 -8.24
N GLU A 213 -6.67 -13.43 -7.47
CA GLU A 213 -6.56 -14.82 -7.01
C GLU A 213 -7.61 -15.15 -5.96
N THR A 214 -7.78 -14.27 -4.96
CA THR A 214 -8.79 -14.39 -3.90
C THR A 214 -10.20 -14.50 -4.49
N ASN A 215 -10.48 -13.75 -5.56
CA ASN A 215 -11.79 -13.69 -6.19
C ASN A 215 -11.94 -14.62 -7.41
N ARG A 216 -10.99 -15.51 -7.67
CA ARG A 216 -10.94 -16.31 -8.91
C ARG A 216 -12.24 -17.07 -9.19
N ASP A 217 -12.80 -17.74 -8.19
CA ASP A 217 -14.00 -18.54 -8.37
C ASP A 217 -15.27 -17.71 -8.49
N ALA A 218 -15.34 -16.56 -7.81
CA ALA A 218 -16.42 -15.61 -8.02
C ALA A 218 -16.33 -14.98 -9.42
N ILE A 219 -15.14 -14.63 -9.91
CA ILE A 219 -14.91 -14.12 -11.26
C ILE A 219 -15.35 -15.13 -12.32
N LYS A 220 -15.12 -16.44 -12.11
CA LYS A 220 -15.64 -17.48 -13.01
C LYS A 220 -17.16 -17.42 -13.09
N VAL A 221 -17.85 -17.39 -11.94
CA VAL A 221 -19.32 -17.29 -11.87
C VAL A 221 -19.82 -16.01 -12.53
N LEU A 222 -19.19 -14.87 -12.25
CA LEU A 222 -19.55 -13.58 -12.83
C LEU A 222 -19.43 -13.59 -14.35
N ASN A 223 -18.46 -14.33 -14.92
CA ASN A 223 -18.29 -14.46 -16.37
C ASN A 223 -19.27 -15.45 -17.04
N GLU A 224 -20.04 -16.24 -16.29
CA GLU A 224 -21.07 -17.11 -16.87
C GLU A 224 -22.24 -16.32 -17.45
N ASN A 225 -22.49 -15.11 -16.94
CA ASN A 225 -23.52 -14.21 -17.44
C ASN A 225 -22.90 -12.93 -18.02
N ARG A 226 -23.37 -12.52 -19.19
CA ARG A 226 -22.85 -11.33 -19.90
C ARG A 226 -22.97 -10.05 -19.07
N VAL A 227 -24.04 -9.89 -18.29
CA VAL A 227 -24.31 -8.68 -17.49
C VAL A 227 -23.36 -8.61 -16.31
N THR A 228 -23.30 -9.64 -15.46
CA THR A 228 -22.37 -9.70 -14.33
C THR A 228 -20.91 -9.69 -14.80
N GLY A 229 -20.65 -10.29 -15.96
CA GLY A 229 -19.37 -10.31 -16.66
C GLY A 229 -18.90 -8.91 -17.05
N ALA A 230 -19.81 -8.06 -17.51
CA ALA A 230 -19.52 -6.67 -17.83
C ALA A 230 -19.29 -5.84 -16.55
N ILE A 231 -20.15 -6.01 -15.54
CA ILE A 231 -20.08 -5.23 -14.30
C ILE A 231 -18.75 -5.43 -13.57
N TRP A 232 -18.29 -6.68 -13.39
CA TRP A 232 -17.01 -6.91 -12.71
C TRP A 232 -15.81 -6.38 -13.50
N LYS A 233 -15.86 -6.41 -14.84
CA LYS A 233 -14.82 -5.83 -15.69
C LYS A 233 -14.78 -4.30 -15.56
N SER A 234 -15.94 -3.65 -15.42
CA SER A 234 -16.01 -2.22 -15.12
C SER A 234 -15.42 -1.90 -13.75
N ILE A 235 -15.73 -2.70 -12.73
CA ILE A 235 -15.09 -2.63 -11.40
C ILE A 235 -13.56 -2.70 -11.54
N LEU A 236 -13.05 -3.71 -12.26
CA LEU A 236 -11.62 -3.89 -12.48
C LEU A 236 -10.99 -2.70 -13.21
N LEU A 237 -11.66 -2.15 -14.23
CA LEU A 237 -11.17 -1.01 -14.98
C LEU A 237 -11.03 0.24 -14.09
N VAL A 238 -12.05 0.53 -13.27
CA VAL A 238 -12.01 1.66 -12.33
C VAL A 238 -10.89 1.48 -11.30
N LEU A 239 -10.67 0.24 -10.84
CA LEU A 239 -9.54 -0.07 -9.97
C LEU A 239 -8.20 0.19 -10.69
N CYS A 240 -7.95 -0.43 -11.85
CA CYS A 240 -6.67 -0.33 -12.56
C CYS A 240 -6.35 1.08 -13.09
N THR A 241 -7.33 1.81 -13.62
CA THR A 241 -7.09 3.15 -14.21
C THR A 241 -7.19 4.28 -13.18
N GLY A 242 -7.80 3.97 -12.04
CA GLY A 242 -8.32 4.98 -11.15
C GLY A 242 -7.74 5.00 -9.76
N ILE A 243 -7.52 3.81 -9.19
CA ILE A 243 -7.33 3.64 -7.75
C ILE A 243 -6.02 2.90 -7.47
N VAL A 244 -5.76 1.79 -8.18
CA VAL A 244 -4.58 0.91 -8.03
C VAL A 244 -3.98 0.56 -9.40
N PRO A 245 -3.13 1.43 -9.99
CA PRO A 245 -2.50 1.15 -11.28
C PRO A 245 -1.65 -0.12 -11.36
N GLY A 246 -1.13 -0.62 -10.24
CA GLY A 246 -0.32 -1.86 -10.17
C GLY A 246 -1.11 -3.16 -10.38
N LEU A 247 -2.44 -3.12 -10.39
CA LEU A 247 -3.31 -4.30 -10.47
C LEU A 247 -3.37 -4.93 -11.88
N VAL A 248 -2.76 -4.28 -12.88
CA VAL A 248 -2.79 -4.65 -14.31
C VAL A 248 -2.13 -6.02 -14.59
N GLY A 249 -1.07 -6.39 -13.87
CA GLY A 249 -0.32 -7.63 -14.14
C GLY A 249 -1.15 -8.92 -14.00
N GLY A 250 -1.98 -9.01 -12.97
CA GLY A 250 -2.89 -10.16 -12.76
C GLY A 250 -4.16 -10.10 -13.64
N ALA A 251 -4.58 -8.89 -14.04
CA ALA A 251 -5.76 -8.67 -14.86
C ALA A 251 -5.61 -9.19 -16.30
N ILE A 252 -4.43 -9.04 -16.90
CA ILE A 252 -4.16 -9.49 -18.28
C ILE A 252 -4.36 -11.01 -18.42
N GLN A 253 -3.95 -11.79 -17.42
CA GLN A 253 -4.09 -13.26 -17.44
C GLN A 253 -5.53 -13.74 -17.20
N ALA A 254 -6.31 -13.00 -16.38
CA ALA A 254 -7.72 -13.28 -16.14
C ALA A 254 -8.63 -12.88 -17.31
N ILE A 255 -8.25 -11.87 -18.09
CA ILE A 255 -8.99 -11.40 -19.27
C ILE A 255 -8.65 -12.24 -20.52
N ALA A 256 -7.40 -12.67 -20.68
CA ALA A 256 -6.94 -13.42 -21.86
C ALA A 256 -7.51 -14.85 -21.95
N THR A 257 -8.03 -15.42 -20.87
CA THR A 257 -8.40 -16.84 -20.82
C THR A 257 -9.77 -17.19 -21.42
N ARG A 258 -10.63 -16.23 -21.80
CA ARG A 258 -11.85 -16.50 -22.60
C ARG A 258 -12.19 -15.33 -23.51
N GLY A 259 -11.96 -15.51 -24.81
CA GLY A 259 -12.19 -14.52 -25.87
C GLY A 259 -13.56 -13.85 -25.78
N ASN A 260 -13.55 -12.55 -25.45
CA ASN A 260 -14.58 -11.57 -25.78
C ASN A 260 -14.03 -10.18 -25.43
N SER A 261 -13.11 -9.73 -26.26
CA SER A 261 -12.43 -8.42 -26.22
C SER A 261 -13.27 -7.27 -26.83
N PHE A 262 -14.57 -7.47 -27.06
CA PHE A 262 -15.36 -6.55 -27.92
C PHE A 262 -16.28 -5.54 -27.20
N LEU A 263 -16.19 -5.35 -25.87
CA LEU A 263 -17.02 -4.37 -25.15
C LEU A 263 -16.25 -3.21 -24.51
N PHE A 264 -14.97 -3.03 -24.85
CA PHE A 264 -14.12 -2.00 -24.26
C PHE A 264 -14.28 -0.58 -24.84
N PHE A 265 -15.26 -0.35 -25.72
CA PHE A 265 -15.47 0.94 -26.37
C PHE A 265 -16.93 1.41 -26.26
N ASN A 266 -17.39 1.75 -25.06
CA ASN A 266 -18.38 2.82 -24.90
C ASN A 266 -18.54 3.23 -23.44
N ASN A 267 -17.59 4.03 -22.94
CA ASN A 267 -17.89 5.30 -22.27
C ASN A 267 -16.61 5.99 -21.81
N GLN A 268 -16.47 7.24 -22.24
CA GLN A 268 -15.48 8.25 -21.87
C GLN A 268 -14.12 8.25 -22.61
N THR A 269 -14.17 8.93 -23.75
CA THR A 269 -13.11 9.82 -24.27
C THR A 269 -12.49 10.69 -23.16
N ARG A 270 -11.31 10.30 -22.65
CA ARG A 270 -10.18 11.20 -22.28
C ARG A 270 -9.00 10.40 -21.69
N SER A 271 -8.14 9.89 -22.57
CA SER A 271 -6.67 9.81 -22.41
C SER A 271 -6.09 8.89 -23.49
N GLY A 272 -6.05 9.38 -24.74
CA GLY A 272 -5.62 8.62 -25.92
C GLY A 272 -4.17 8.11 -25.91
N TRP A 273 -3.40 8.36 -24.83
CA TRP A 273 -2.02 7.90 -24.69
C TRP A 273 -1.85 6.58 -23.94
N MET A 274 -2.78 6.21 -23.03
CA MET A 274 -2.71 4.92 -22.32
C MET A 274 -3.41 3.78 -23.07
N ALA A 275 -4.41 4.08 -23.88
CA ALA A 275 -5.08 3.09 -24.72
C ALA A 275 -4.13 2.49 -25.79
N GLY A 276 -3.21 3.31 -26.33
CA GLY A 276 -2.25 2.87 -27.35
C GLY A 276 -1.25 1.82 -26.84
N ASN A 277 -0.80 1.93 -25.59
CA ASN A 277 0.15 0.98 -25.02
C ASN A 277 -0.52 -0.36 -24.65
N ILE A 278 -1.74 -0.32 -24.11
CA ILE A 278 -2.51 -1.54 -23.86
C ILE A 278 -2.85 -2.25 -25.19
N GLN A 279 -3.14 -1.49 -26.25
CA GLN A 279 -3.41 -2.05 -27.57
C GLN A 279 -2.15 -2.66 -28.22
N ALA A 280 -0.97 -2.07 -28.00
CA ALA A 280 0.32 -2.61 -28.43
C ALA A 280 0.71 -3.88 -27.65
N ASP A 281 0.50 -3.89 -26.33
CA ASP A 281 0.79 -5.05 -25.48
C ASP A 281 -0.17 -6.22 -25.77
N VAL A 282 -1.43 -5.94 -26.09
CA VAL A 282 -2.39 -6.96 -26.54
C VAL A 282 -2.07 -7.46 -27.95
N ALA A 283 -1.64 -6.59 -28.88
CA ALA A 283 -1.24 -7.00 -30.22
C ALA A 283 0.02 -7.89 -30.20
N ALA A 284 1.01 -7.55 -29.36
CA ALA A 284 2.23 -8.34 -29.18
C ALA A 284 2.00 -9.72 -28.54
N LEU A 285 0.91 -9.89 -27.79
CA LEU A 285 0.49 -11.17 -27.20
C LEU A 285 -0.34 -12.05 -28.16
N THR A 286 -0.67 -11.54 -29.35
CA THR A 286 -1.46 -12.25 -30.39
C THR A 286 -0.72 -12.47 -31.71
N ALA A 287 0.57 -12.13 -31.77
CA ALA A 287 1.49 -12.51 -32.86
C ALA A 287 2.24 -13.79 -32.48
#